data_AF-A0AAD7H2E4-F1
#
_entry.id   AF-A0AAD7H2E4-F1
#
_cell.length_a   1.000
_cell.length_b   1.000
_cell.length_c   1.000
_cell.angle_alpha   90.00
_cell.angle_beta   90.00
_cell.angle_gamma   90.00
#
_symmetry.space_group_name_H-M   'P 1'
#
loop_
_entity.id
_entity.type
_entity.pdbx_description
1 polymer ?
#
loop_
_entity_poly.entity_id
_entity_poly.type
_entity_poly.pdbx_seq_one_letter_code
_entity_poly.pdbx_strand_id
1 'polypeptide(L)'
;MLDELESLLYEITPGTTGIASFIQPCDTFSFASTGGSGTTGRSNAADWIRAAYHDMATHNIADGTGGLDVSIRFAEEQARAENVGDGFANTLSVLTEFATRHVSVANTLALGTVIAIEFCGGPRIPFRGGRVDATEPNLPGVPEPEQTLDSHIATFAKQGFTQDEMMGLVACGHTFGGVQHAPFPDIVPELNDPNSTESVAHFDSTNTHFDKNMAIEYISGTTQNPLIVGFNDTINSDRRIFGSDGNVTMLSWVSCTSRRPLTKLPYKFANSPELFASRCSELFARMLDTVPSGVQLSDVITPLPVKPSNLKFTLDGDILQFSGQVRVWIKNYK
;
A
#
# COMPACT_ATOMS: atom_id res chain seq x y z
N MET A 1 -4.27 -15.77 -16.51
CA MET A 1 -4.02 -14.51 -15.78
C MET A 1 -5.25 -14.10 -14.98
N LEU A 2 -6.31 -13.56 -15.59
CA LEU A 2 -7.43 -12.98 -14.81
C LEU A 2 -8.14 -13.98 -13.88
N ASP A 3 -8.37 -15.21 -14.31
CA ASP A 3 -8.97 -16.26 -13.46
C ASP A 3 -8.05 -16.62 -12.27
N GLU A 4 -6.74 -16.63 -12.49
CA GLU A 4 -5.76 -16.91 -11.44
C GLU A 4 -5.66 -15.76 -10.43
N LEU A 5 -5.64 -14.51 -10.91
CA LEU A 5 -5.71 -13.32 -10.05
C LEU A 5 -7.01 -13.26 -9.25
N GLU A 6 -8.14 -13.65 -9.84
CA GLU A 6 -9.43 -13.74 -9.15
C GLU A 6 -9.39 -14.77 -8.01
N SER A 7 -8.79 -15.95 -8.24
CA SER A 7 -8.55 -16.93 -7.17
C SER A 7 -7.67 -16.35 -6.08
N LEU A 8 -6.55 -15.73 -6.47
CA LEU A 8 -5.62 -15.15 -5.53
C LEU A 8 -6.19 -13.95 -4.77
N LEU A 9 -7.29 -13.33 -5.20
CA LEU A 9 -7.95 -12.23 -4.49
C LEU A 9 -9.12 -12.71 -3.62
N TYR A 10 -9.94 -13.65 -4.12
CA TYR A 10 -11.22 -14.02 -3.49
C TYR A 10 -11.25 -15.40 -2.82
N GLU A 11 -10.24 -16.23 -3.03
CA GLU A 11 -10.15 -17.58 -2.42
C GLU A 11 -9.12 -17.63 -1.29
N ILE A 12 -8.63 -16.46 -0.85
CA ILE A 12 -7.74 -16.34 0.31
C ILE A 12 -8.53 -16.61 1.58
N THR A 13 -8.03 -17.54 2.40
CA THR A 13 -8.46 -17.68 3.78
C THR A 13 -7.34 -17.20 4.71
N PRO A 14 -7.63 -16.29 5.66
CA PRO A 14 -6.67 -15.90 6.69
C PRO A 14 -6.08 -17.13 7.41
N GLY A 15 -4.75 -17.18 7.52
CA GLY A 15 -4.05 -18.21 8.29
C GLY A 15 -3.97 -19.62 7.70
N THR A 16 -4.33 -19.84 6.43
CA THR A 16 -4.30 -21.20 5.84
C THR A 16 -3.21 -21.42 4.80
N THR A 17 -3.05 -20.55 3.80
CA THR A 17 -2.05 -20.65 2.71
C THR A 17 -2.03 -19.38 1.84
N GLY A 18 -0.92 -19.10 1.16
CA GLY A 18 -0.84 -18.06 0.11
C GLY A 18 -0.17 -16.77 0.60
N ILE A 19 -0.14 -15.72 -0.23
CA ILE A 19 0.53 -14.45 0.09
C ILE A 19 0.04 -13.82 1.40
N ALA A 20 -1.22 -14.06 1.78
CA ALA A 20 -1.80 -13.60 3.04
C ALA A 20 -1.14 -14.20 4.30
N SER A 21 -0.52 -15.38 4.22
CA SER A 21 0.22 -15.95 5.37
C SER A 21 1.50 -15.18 5.68
N PHE A 22 2.00 -14.39 4.73
CA PHE A 22 3.16 -13.51 4.91
C PHE A 22 2.77 -12.10 5.35
N ILE A 23 1.48 -11.79 5.37
CA ILE A 23 0.92 -10.49 5.75
C ILE A 23 0.38 -10.49 7.18
N GLN A 24 -0.02 -11.66 7.71
CA GLN A 24 -0.51 -11.80 9.08
C GLN A 24 0.50 -12.49 10.01
N PRO A 25 0.63 -12.04 11.27
CA PRO A 25 -0.09 -10.91 11.87
C PRO A 25 0.43 -9.54 11.36
N CYS A 26 -0.40 -8.49 11.46
CA CYS A 26 -0.09 -7.15 10.92
C CYS A 26 1.07 -6.45 11.64
N ASP A 27 1.41 -6.89 12.84
CA ASP A 27 2.41 -6.29 13.74
C ASP A 27 3.77 -6.98 13.71
N THR A 28 3.92 -8.00 12.86
CA THR A 28 5.14 -8.79 12.74
C THR A 28 5.36 -9.18 11.29
N PHE A 29 6.56 -8.91 10.76
CA PHE A 29 7.01 -9.51 9.52
C PHE A 29 8.08 -10.55 9.84
N SER A 30 7.90 -11.77 9.32
CA SER A 30 8.91 -12.83 9.41
C SER A 30 9.83 -12.76 8.20
N PHE A 31 11.03 -12.22 8.39
CA PHE A 31 11.96 -12.04 7.29
C PHE A 31 12.75 -13.32 7.00
N ALA A 32 12.88 -13.67 5.72
CA ALA A 32 13.83 -14.70 5.30
C ALA A 32 15.28 -14.32 5.67
N SER A 33 15.59 -13.03 5.65
CA SER A 33 16.90 -12.47 6.01
C SER A 33 17.24 -12.57 7.50
N THR A 34 16.24 -12.65 8.39
CA THR A 34 16.44 -12.82 9.84
C THR A 34 16.33 -14.28 10.30
N GLY A 35 16.31 -15.23 9.36
CA GLY A 35 16.13 -16.65 9.68
C GLY A 35 14.76 -16.97 10.27
N GLY A 36 13.74 -16.17 9.96
CA GLY A 36 12.38 -16.34 10.47
C GLY A 36 12.14 -15.79 11.87
N SER A 37 13.08 -15.03 12.44
CA SER A 37 12.81 -14.26 13.67
C SER A 37 12.00 -13.03 13.30
N GLY A 38 10.72 -13.00 13.66
CA GLY A 38 9.86 -11.84 13.45
C GLY A 38 10.37 -10.62 14.20
N THR A 39 10.33 -9.45 13.57
CA THR A 39 10.58 -8.17 14.25
C THR A 39 9.31 -7.71 14.95
N THR A 40 9.42 -7.33 16.21
CA THR A 40 8.29 -6.75 16.96
C THR A 40 8.26 -5.23 16.76
N GLY A 41 7.06 -4.65 16.71
CA GLY A 41 6.89 -3.21 16.56
C GLY A 41 7.08 -2.71 15.12
N ARG A 42 7.02 -3.59 14.11
CA ARG A 42 7.09 -3.22 12.70
C ARG A 42 5.81 -3.64 11.98
N SER A 43 5.16 -2.68 11.34
CA SER A 43 3.94 -2.92 10.57
C SER A 43 4.27 -3.67 9.29
N ASN A 44 3.67 -4.86 9.14
CA ASN A 44 3.83 -5.68 7.95
C ASN A 44 3.22 -4.96 6.73
N ALA A 45 2.03 -4.38 6.87
CA ALA A 45 1.37 -3.65 5.80
C ALA A 45 2.19 -2.44 5.31
N ALA A 46 2.91 -1.77 6.20
CA ALA A 46 3.76 -0.64 5.83
C ALA A 46 4.88 -1.04 4.85
N ASP A 47 5.50 -2.22 5.00
CA ASP A 47 6.53 -2.68 4.06
C ASP A 47 5.95 -2.91 2.65
N TRP A 48 4.76 -3.52 2.54
CA TRP A 48 4.07 -3.74 1.26
C TRP A 48 3.60 -2.43 0.61
N ILE A 49 3.10 -1.50 1.40
CA ILE A 49 2.67 -0.17 0.92
C ILE A 49 3.90 0.60 0.42
N ARG A 50 4.99 0.59 1.20
CA ARG A 50 6.24 1.25 0.84
C ARG A 50 6.85 0.66 -0.44
N ALA A 51 6.92 -0.67 -0.55
CA ALA A 51 7.43 -1.33 -1.75
C ALA A 51 6.63 -0.96 -3.01
N ALA A 52 5.31 -0.97 -2.92
CA ALA A 52 4.46 -0.58 -4.05
C ALA A 52 4.57 0.92 -4.38
N TYR A 53 4.57 1.80 -3.37
CA TYR A 53 4.72 3.23 -3.62
C TYR A 53 6.07 3.58 -4.24
N HIS A 54 7.18 3.03 -3.72
CA HIS A 54 8.52 3.36 -4.23
C HIS A 54 8.75 2.87 -5.66
N ASP A 55 8.24 1.68 -6.01
CA ASP A 55 8.28 1.19 -7.39
C ASP A 55 7.44 2.07 -8.33
N MET A 56 6.21 2.39 -7.91
CA MET A 56 5.29 3.26 -8.65
C MET A 56 5.82 4.69 -8.83
N ALA A 57 6.45 5.25 -7.81
CA ALA A 57 6.83 6.65 -7.71
C ALA A 57 7.83 7.10 -8.78
N THR A 58 8.47 6.15 -9.46
CA THR A 58 9.32 6.39 -10.64
C THR A 58 8.52 6.84 -11.88
N HIS A 59 7.19 6.74 -11.85
CA HIS A 59 6.33 7.10 -12.97
C HIS A 59 6.48 8.56 -13.39
N ASN A 60 6.50 8.78 -14.70
CA ASN A 60 6.52 10.11 -15.29
C ASN A 60 5.43 10.23 -16.36
N ILE A 61 4.37 10.97 -16.06
CA ILE A 61 3.26 11.21 -17.00
C ILE A 61 3.69 11.89 -18.31
N ALA A 62 4.83 12.59 -18.33
CA ALA A 62 5.27 13.35 -19.50
C ALA A 62 5.85 12.47 -20.60
N ASP A 63 6.56 11.40 -20.24
CA ASP A 63 7.16 10.44 -21.18
C ASP A 63 6.52 9.04 -21.10
N GLY A 64 5.68 8.80 -20.09
CA GLY A 64 4.94 7.55 -19.89
C GLY A 64 5.79 6.39 -19.39
N THR A 65 6.99 6.66 -18.87
CA THR A 65 7.90 5.68 -18.26
C THR A 65 7.61 5.48 -16.77
N GLY A 66 8.18 4.43 -16.18
CA GLY A 66 8.01 4.09 -14.76
C GLY A 66 6.57 3.72 -14.37
N GLY A 67 6.37 3.47 -13.09
CA GLY A 67 5.10 2.99 -12.53
C GLY A 67 5.25 1.61 -11.91
N LEU A 68 4.13 1.02 -11.49
CA LEU A 68 4.12 -0.25 -10.76
C LEU A 68 4.41 -1.44 -11.71
N ASP A 69 5.69 -1.66 -11.97
CA ASP A 69 6.23 -2.64 -12.91
C ASP A 69 7.32 -3.54 -12.27
N VAL A 70 7.52 -3.42 -10.96
CA VAL A 70 8.51 -4.12 -10.14
C VAL A 70 9.98 -3.87 -10.54
N SER A 71 10.28 -2.75 -11.18
CA SER A 71 11.65 -2.24 -11.38
C SER A 71 12.47 -2.19 -10.09
N ILE A 72 11.84 -1.96 -8.93
CA ILE A 72 12.52 -1.97 -7.62
C ILE A 72 13.21 -3.30 -7.29
N ARG A 73 12.98 -4.38 -8.04
CA ARG A 73 13.73 -5.64 -7.92
C ARG A 73 15.20 -5.53 -8.33
N PHE A 74 15.57 -4.53 -9.12
CA PHE A 74 16.95 -4.34 -9.58
C PHE A 74 17.82 -3.75 -8.46
N ALA A 75 19.01 -4.32 -8.25
CA ALA A 75 19.90 -3.93 -7.15
C ALA A 75 20.38 -2.48 -7.29
N GLU A 76 20.53 -2.01 -8.53
CA GLU A 76 20.88 -0.63 -8.88
C GLU A 76 19.83 0.38 -8.41
N GLU A 77 18.56 -0.04 -8.36
CA GLU A 77 17.45 0.79 -7.89
C GLU A 77 17.33 0.76 -6.37
N GLN A 78 17.50 -0.41 -5.74
CA GLN A 78 17.50 -0.54 -4.28
C GLN A 78 18.69 0.17 -3.62
N ALA A 79 19.81 0.33 -4.33
CA ALA A 79 21.00 0.99 -3.80
C ALA A 79 20.90 2.53 -3.73
N ARG A 80 19.80 3.13 -4.20
CA ARG A 80 19.60 4.58 -4.20
C ARG A 80 19.25 5.10 -2.80
N ALA A 81 19.62 6.36 -2.52
CA ALA A 81 19.32 7.01 -1.25
C ALA A 81 17.81 7.02 -0.92
N GLU A 82 16.98 7.19 -1.95
CA GLU A 82 15.52 7.18 -1.83
C GLU A 82 14.93 5.81 -1.43
N ASN A 83 15.72 4.72 -1.52
CA ASN A 83 15.31 3.33 -1.26
C ASN A 83 16.08 2.66 -0.11
N VAL A 84 16.62 3.44 0.84
CA VAL A 84 17.35 2.89 2.00
C VAL A 84 16.47 2.01 2.90
N GLY A 85 17.04 0.97 3.50
CA GLY A 85 16.36 0.04 4.40
C GLY A 85 16.12 -1.32 3.78
N ASP A 86 15.67 -2.28 4.57
CA ASP A 86 15.56 -3.69 4.19
C ASP A 86 14.16 -4.11 3.70
N GLY A 87 13.14 -3.25 3.88
CA GLY A 87 11.75 -3.55 3.57
C GLY A 87 11.51 -4.03 2.14
N PHE A 88 12.24 -3.49 1.16
CA PHE A 88 12.11 -3.92 -0.25
C PHE A 88 12.57 -5.36 -0.45
N ALA A 89 13.77 -5.71 0.03
CA ALA A 89 14.29 -7.07 -0.07
C ALA A 89 13.37 -8.08 0.62
N ASN A 90 12.79 -7.67 1.75
CA ASN A 90 11.84 -8.47 2.52
C ASN A 90 10.55 -8.73 1.71
N THR A 91 9.90 -7.70 1.17
CA THR A 91 8.71 -7.86 0.31
C THR A 91 9.04 -8.67 -0.95
N LEU A 92 10.13 -8.35 -1.64
CA LEU A 92 10.56 -9.02 -2.88
C LEU A 92 10.79 -10.52 -2.69
N SER A 93 11.34 -10.95 -1.54
CA SER A 93 11.54 -12.36 -1.23
C SER A 93 10.24 -13.16 -1.30
N VAL A 94 9.16 -12.60 -0.75
CA VAL A 94 7.81 -13.18 -0.79
C VAL A 94 7.24 -13.15 -2.21
N LEU A 95 7.40 -12.05 -2.94
CA LEU A 95 6.83 -11.91 -4.29
C LEU A 95 7.25 -13.03 -5.23
N THR A 96 8.53 -13.45 -5.14
CA THR A 96 9.08 -14.48 -6.03
C THR A 96 8.46 -15.87 -5.80
N GLU A 97 7.91 -16.14 -4.62
CA GLU A 97 7.25 -17.42 -4.31
C GLU A 97 5.86 -17.54 -4.95
N PHE A 98 5.22 -16.40 -5.26
CA PHE A 98 3.84 -16.33 -5.75
C PHE A 98 3.71 -15.90 -7.20
N ALA A 99 4.81 -15.54 -7.86
CA ALA A 99 4.82 -15.30 -9.29
C ALA A 99 4.60 -16.61 -10.07
N THR A 100 3.79 -16.56 -11.12
CA THR A 100 3.51 -17.73 -11.96
C THR A 100 3.68 -17.39 -13.43
N ARG A 101 3.62 -18.40 -14.31
CA ARG A 101 3.67 -18.15 -15.76
C ARG A 101 2.52 -17.28 -16.29
N HIS A 102 1.46 -17.06 -15.51
CA HIS A 102 0.33 -16.22 -15.91
C HIS A 102 0.14 -14.99 -15.02
N VAL A 103 0.88 -14.85 -13.92
CA VAL A 103 0.80 -13.73 -12.98
C VAL A 103 2.20 -13.17 -12.83
N SER A 104 2.40 -11.96 -13.34
CA SER A 104 3.68 -11.26 -13.26
C SER A 104 4.01 -10.89 -11.81
N VAL A 105 5.28 -10.65 -11.51
CA VAL A 105 5.73 -10.22 -10.18
C VAL A 105 5.11 -8.86 -9.81
N ALA A 106 4.96 -7.94 -10.76
CA ALA A 106 4.29 -6.65 -10.56
C ALA A 106 2.80 -6.82 -10.18
N ASN A 107 2.09 -7.80 -10.76
CA ASN A 107 0.73 -8.10 -10.30
C ASN A 107 0.73 -8.70 -8.89
N THR A 108 1.71 -9.52 -8.54
CA THR A 108 1.87 -10.07 -7.19
C THR A 108 2.13 -8.96 -6.16
N LEU A 109 2.96 -7.95 -6.49
CA LEU A 109 3.19 -6.79 -5.63
C LEU A 109 1.90 -6.02 -5.39
N ALA A 110 1.22 -5.64 -6.48
CA ALA A 110 -0.04 -4.91 -6.38
C ALA A 110 -1.09 -5.68 -5.56
N LEU A 111 -1.22 -6.99 -5.79
CA LEU A 111 -2.15 -7.85 -5.07
C LEU A 111 -1.77 -7.97 -3.59
N GLY A 112 -0.49 -8.18 -3.28
CA GLY A 112 0.02 -8.25 -1.92
C GLY A 112 -0.25 -6.97 -1.14
N THR A 113 -0.06 -5.80 -1.76
CA THR A 113 -0.39 -4.51 -1.16
C THR A 113 -1.89 -4.35 -0.89
N VAL A 114 -2.77 -4.76 -1.82
CA VAL A 114 -4.24 -4.78 -1.58
C VAL A 114 -4.58 -5.64 -0.37
N ILE A 115 -4.06 -6.87 -0.33
CA ILE A 115 -4.32 -7.81 0.76
C ILE A 115 -3.79 -7.26 2.08
N ALA A 116 -2.60 -6.67 2.08
CA ALA A 116 -1.98 -6.10 3.27
C ALA A 116 -2.83 -4.97 3.87
N ILE A 117 -3.30 -4.05 3.03
CA ILE A 117 -4.18 -2.97 3.47
C ILE A 117 -5.50 -3.54 4.02
N GLU A 118 -6.16 -4.43 3.27
CA GLU A 118 -7.47 -4.97 3.65
C GLU A 118 -7.42 -5.85 4.92
N PHE A 119 -6.40 -6.69 5.07
CA PHE A 119 -6.26 -7.59 6.21
C PHE A 119 -5.88 -6.85 7.49
N CYS A 120 -5.23 -5.69 7.36
CA CYS A 120 -4.89 -4.82 8.48
C CYS A 120 -5.94 -3.72 8.72
N GLY A 121 -7.20 -3.97 8.33
CA GLY A 121 -8.36 -3.14 8.68
C GLY A 121 -8.70 -2.05 7.66
N GLY A 122 -7.95 -1.98 6.56
CA GLY A 122 -8.14 -0.99 5.51
C GLY A 122 -9.39 -1.23 4.64
N PRO A 123 -9.72 -0.25 3.78
CA PRO A 123 -10.86 -0.35 2.89
C PRO A 123 -10.63 -1.41 1.82
N ARG A 124 -11.73 -1.91 1.22
CA ARG A 124 -11.64 -2.69 -0.02
C ARG A 124 -11.04 -1.84 -1.13
N ILE A 125 -10.06 -2.36 -1.85
CA ILE A 125 -9.39 -1.66 -2.97
C ILE A 125 -9.80 -2.33 -4.28
N PRO A 126 -10.40 -1.60 -5.23
CA PRO A 126 -10.62 -2.11 -6.58
C PRO A 126 -9.30 -2.56 -7.21
N PHE A 127 -9.20 -3.86 -7.51
CA PHE A 127 -7.98 -4.45 -8.07
C PHE A 127 -8.14 -4.74 -9.56
N ARG A 128 -7.20 -4.27 -10.36
CA ARG A 128 -7.05 -4.61 -11.79
C ARG A 128 -5.80 -5.46 -11.99
N GLY A 129 -5.81 -6.35 -12.97
CA GLY A 129 -4.63 -7.10 -13.40
C GLY A 129 -4.04 -6.57 -14.70
N GLY A 130 -2.92 -7.15 -15.13
CA GLY A 130 -2.31 -6.85 -16.43
C GLY A 130 -1.00 -6.08 -16.37
N ARG A 131 -0.45 -5.86 -15.17
CA ARG A 131 0.91 -5.29 -15.00
C ARG A 131 1.95 -6.15 -15.70
N VAL A 132 3.00 -5.51 -16.18
CA VAL A 132 4.13 -6.14 -16.87
C VAL A 132 5.38 -5.84 -16.08
N ASP A 133 6.25 -6.84 -15.94
CA ASP A 133 7.47 -6.67 -15.16
C ASP A 133 8.53 -5.90 -15.98
N ALA A 134 9.19 -4.92 -15.35
CA ALA A 134 10.27 -4.13 -15.94
C ALA A 134 11.48 -5.00 -16.31
N THR A 135 12.13 -4.70 -17.44
CA THR A 135 13.34 -5.41 -17.87
C THR A 135 14.63 -4.74 -17.44
N GLU A 136 14.55 -3.53 -16.89
CA GLU A 136 15.66 -2.70 -16.43
C GLU A 136 15.20 -1.80 -15.26
N PRO A 137 16.12 -1.25 -14.44
CA PRO A 137 15.76 -0.31 -13.38
C PRO A 137 15.14 0.98 -13.95
N ASN A 138 14.15 1.52 -13.24
CA ASN A 138 13.51 2.78 -13.62
C ASN A 138 14.34 3.98 -13.16
N LEU A 139 14.05 5.20 -13.64
CA LEU A 139 14.75 6.41 -13.20
C LEU A 139 14.40 6.79 -11.74
N PRO A 140 15.24 7.55 -11.04
CA PRO A 140 14.90 8.07 -9.71
C PRO A 140 13.64 8.94 -9.75
N GLY A 141 12.86 8.89 -8.69
CA GLY A 141 11.55 9.56 -8.65
C GLY A 141 10.82 9.51 -7.31
N VAL A 142 11.41 8.91 -6.29
CA VAL A 142 10.81 8.80 -4.97
C VAL A 142 11.09 10.10 -4.19
N PRO A 143 10.07 10.79 -3.66
CA PRO A 143 10.25 11.95 -2.80
C PRO A 143 11.02 11.62 -1.51
N GLU A 144 12.06 12.41 -1.22
CA GLU A 144 12.83 12.32 0.02
C GLU A 144 12.34 13.35 1.07
N PRO A 145 12.43 13.03 2.38
CA PRO A 145 11.82 13.83 3.43
C PRO A 145 12.42 15.24 3.60
N GLU A 146 13.66 15.47 3.18
CA GLU A 146 14.34 16.78 3.22
C GLU A 146 13.98 17.69 2.04
N GLN A 147 13.35 17.15 1.00
CA GLN A 147 13.02 17.92 -0.19
C GLN A 147 11.96 18.99 0.12
N THR A 148 11.98 20.07 -0.67
CA THR A 148 11.05 21.20 -0.50
C THR A 148 9.62 20.81 -0.88
N LEU A 149 8.64 21.54 -0.36
CA LEU A 149 7.23 21.34 -0.72
C LEU A 149 6.99 21.49 -2.24
N ASP A 150 7.63 22.47 -2.90
CA ASP A 150 7.52 22.65 -4.35
C ASP A 150 8.06 21.43 -5.11
N SER A 151 9.16 20.83 -4.62
CA SER A 151 9.71 19.59 -5.17
C SER A 151 8.76 18.42 -4.96
N HIS A 152 8.17 18.27 -3.76
CA HIS A 152 7.16 17.24 -3.48
C HIS A 152 5.96 17.38 -4.42
N ILE A 153 5.38 18.57 -4.55
CA ILE A 153 4.26 18.83 -5.46
C ILE A 153 4.63 18.49 -6.90
N ALA A 154 5.81 18.89 -7.37
CA ALA A 154 6.26 18.60 -8.72
C ALA A 154 6.48 17.09 -8.97
N THR A 155 7.03 16.37 -7.99
CA THR A 155 7.24 14.93 -8.10
C THR A 155 5.92 14.15 -8.10
N PHE A 156 5.00 14.46 -7.18
CA PHE A 156 3.66 13.83 -7.20
C PHE A 156 2.88 14.18 -8.47
N ALA A 157 3.05 15.39 -9.03
CA ALA A 157 2.46 15.75 -10.31
C ALA A 157 3.01 14.90 -11.47
N LYS A 158 4.31 14.56 -11.46
CA LYS A 158 4.90 13.60 -12.43
C LYS A 158 4.33 12.20 -12.29
N GLN A 159 4.00 11.79 -11.07
CA GLN A 159 3.34 10.51 -10.78
C GLN A 159 1.84 10.51 -11.13
N GLY A 160 1.28 11.67 -11.51
CA GLY A 160 -0.14 11.82 -11.88
C GLY A 160 -1.07 12.17 -10.72
N PHE A 161 -0.55 12.66 -9.59
CA PHE A 161 -1.33 13.06 -8.43
C PHE A 161 -1.36 14.58 -8.27
N THR A 162 -2.53 15.13 -7.94
CA THR A 162 -2.66 16.53 -7.52
C THR A 162 -2.12 16.73 -6.10
N GLN A 163 -2.00 17.98 -5.66
CA GLN A 163 -1.53 18.30 -4.31
C GLN A 163 -2.44 17.74 -3.20
N ASP A 164 -3.77 17.75 -3.39
CA ASP A 164 -4.71 17.15 -2.43
C ASP A 164 -4.61 15.62 -2.41
N GLU A 165 -4.30 15.01 -3.55
CA GLU A 165 -4.07 13.58 -3.66
C GLU A 165 -2.72 13.17 -3.09
N MET A 166 -1.69 14.02 -3.18
CA MET A 166 -0.42 13.85 -2.46
C MET A 166 -0.66 13.81 -0.94
N MET A 167 -1.37 14.81 -0.39
CA MET A 167 -1.73 14.81 1.03
C MET A 167 -2.52 13.56 1.40
N GLY A 168 -3.48 13.18 0.56
CA GLY A 168 -4.26 11.95 0.67
C GLY A 168 -3.41 10.69 0.72
N LEU A 169 -2.51 10.51 -0.24
CA LEU A 169 -1.73 9.29 -0.38
C LEU A 169 -0.73 9.13 0.77
N VAL A 170 -0.06 10.23 1.16
CA VAL A 170 0.84 10.26 2.33
C VAL A 170 0.06 9.91 3.59
N ALA A 171 -1.11 10.51 3.80
CA ALA A 171 -1.97 10.21 4.94
C ALA A 171 -2.46 8.77 4.99
N CYS A 172 -2.96 8.25 3.86
CA CYS A 172 -3.45 6.88 3.77
C CYS A 172 -2.33 5.85 3.97
N GLY A 173 -1.12 6.13 3.50
CA GLY A 173 0.06 5.29 3.76
C GLY A 173 0.53 5.37 5.21
N HIS A 174 0.69 6.58 5.74
CA HIS A 174 1.22 6.85 7.08
C HIS A 174 0.20 6.62 8.22
N THR A 175 -0.97 6.03 7.95
CA THR A 175 -1.75 5.37 9.01
C THR A 175 -1.12 4.04 9.43
N PHE A 176 -0.17 3.51 8.65
CA PHE A 176 0.57 2.30 8.97
C PHE A 176 2.05 2.58 9.20
N GLY A 177 2.64 1.88 10.17
CA GLY A 177 4.08 1.81 10.35
C GLY A 177 4.71 3.04 11.00
N GLY A 178 5.91 3.37 10.55
CA GLY A 178 6.74 4.40 11.14
C GLY A 178 8.11 4.43 10.49
N VAL A 179 9.00 5.23 11.08
CA VAL A 179 10.39 5.38 10.62
C VAL A 179 11.31 4.58 11.56
N GLN A 180 12.23 3.82 10.98
CA GLN A 180 13.22 3.03 11.74
C GLN A 180 14.47 3.87 12.04
N HIS A 181 15.06 3.68 13.22
CA HIS A 181 16.31 4.35 13.61
C HIS A 181 17.48 3.99 12.70
N ALA A 182 17.73 2.69 12.46
CA ALA A 182 18.94 2.24 11.75
C ALA A 182 19.14 2.87 10.35
N PRO A 183 18.12 2.91 9.46
CA PRO A 183 18.23 3.61 8.18
C PRO A 183 18.12 5.13 8.30
N PHE A 184 17.47 5.66 9.35
CA PHE A 184 17.16 7.09 9.48
C PHE A 184 17.49 7.65 10.88
N PRO A 185 18.76 7.63 11.32
CA PRO A 185 19.15 8.05 12.67
C PRO A 185 18.96 9.55 12.90
N ASP A 186 18.94 10.34 11.83
CA ASP A 186 18.67 11.78 11.87
C ASP A 186 17.18 12.11 11.94
N ILE A 187 16.29 11.12 11.78
CA ILE A 187 14.83 11.29 11.91
C ILE A 187 14.37 10.72 13.26
N VAL A 188 14.83 9.52 13.60
CA VAL A 188 14.39 8.77 14.78
C VAL A 188 15.61 8.52 15.67
N PRO A 189 15.61 8.93 16.94
CA PRO A 189 16.66 8.54 17.87
C PRO A 189 16.51 7.07 18.27
N GLU A 190 17.58 6.46 18.80
CA GLU A 190 17.51 5.13 19.39
C GLU A 190 16.52 5.13 20.57
N LEU A 191 15.39 4.41 20.43
CA LEU A 191 14.27 4.48 21.36
C LEU A 191 14.47 3.59 22.60
N ASN A 192 15.31 2.54 22.50
CA ASN A 192 15.49 1.54 23.55
C ASN A 192 14.17 0.92 24.04
N ASP A 193 13.18 0.78 23.15
CA ASP A 193 11.88 0.21 23.47
C ASP A 193 11.98 -1.33 23.51
N PRO A 194 11.68 -1.99 24.64
CA PRO A 194 11.72 -3.45 24.72
C PRO A 194 10.73 -4.15 23.79
N ASN A 195 9.74 -3.44 23.24
CA ASN A 195 8.74 -3.99 22.31
C ASN A 195 9.04 -3.70 20.83
N SER A 196 10.09 -2.94 20.53
CA SER A 196 10.49 -2.61 19.16
C SER A 196 11.95 -3.01 18.92
N THR A 197 12.18 -4.11 18.21
CA THR A 197 13.54 -4.61 17.93
C THR A 197 14.36 -3.69 17.03
N GLU A 198 13.71 -2.75 16.33
CA GLU A 198 14.35 -1.88 15.32
C GLU A 198 14.22 -0.37 15.64
N SER A 199 13.81 -0.02 16.86
CA SER A 199 13.54 1.36 17.29
C SER A 199 12.71 2.14 16.26
N VAL A 200 11.44 1.74 16.09
CA VAL A 200 10.50 2.35 15.15
C VAL A 200 9.72 3.47 15.84
N ALA A 201 9.79 4.70 15.31
CA ALA A 201 8.89 5.78 15.70
C ALA A 201 7.68 5.80 14.77
N HIS A 202 6.51 5.52 15.32
CA HIS A 202 5.26 5.37 14.57
C HIS A 202 4.68 6.70 14.09
N PHE A 203 3.96 6.64 12.97
CA PHE A 203 3.28 7.81 12.41
C PHE A 203 2.00 8.19 13.18
N ASP A 204 1.39 7.26 13.91
CA ASP A 204 0.28 7.50 14.83
C ASP A 204 0.26 6.47 15.98
N SER A 205 -0.79 6.53 16.81
CA SER A 205 -0.95 5.62 17.96
C SER A 205 -1.37 4.18 17.60
N THR A 206 -1.66 3.87 16.34
CA THR A 206 -2.26 2.59 15.88
C THR A 206 -1.58 2.05 14.62
N ASN A 207 -0.25 2.05 14.61
CA ASN A 207 0.62 1.73 13.47
C ASN A 207 0.38 0.41 12.68
N THR A 208 -0.41 -0.54 13.17
CA THR A 208 -0.67 -1.83 12.49
C THR A 208 -2.10 -1.96 11.99
N HIS A 209 -2.94 -0.95 12.23
CA HIS A 209 -4.34 -0.95 11.89
C HIS A 209 -4.73 0.31 11.12
N PHE A 210 -5.46 0.14 10.03
CA PHE A 210 -6.00 1.27 9.30
C PHE A 210 -7.05 1.99 10.13
N ASP A 211 -6.83 3.27 10.37
CA ASP A 211 -7.83 4.16 10.91
C ASP A 211 -7.53 5.59 10.45
N LYS A 212 -7.89 6.61 11.24
CA LYS A 212 -7.66 8.01 10.90
C LYS A 212 -6.91 8.77 12.01
N ASN A 213 -6.27 8.03 12.91
CA ASN A 213 -5.59 8.60 14.07
C ASN A 213 -4.46 9.51 13.64
N MET A 214 -3.68 9.15 12.61
CA MET A 214 -2.71 10.07 11.99
C MET A 214 -3.31 11.46 11.72
N ALA A 215 -4.49 11.54 11.10
CA ALA A 215 -5.13 12.82 10.79
C ALA A 215 -5.69 13.51 12.05
N ILE A 216 -6.32 12.74 12.95
CA ILE A 216 -6.86 13.24 14.23
C ILE A 216 -5.75 13.89 15.05
N GLU A 217 -4.67 13.14 15.27
CA GLU A 217 -3.55 13.53 16.11
C GLU A 217 -2.77 14.71 15.51
N TYR A 218 -2.65 14.76 14.18
CA TYR A 218 -2.09 15.93 13.49
C TYR A 218 -2.92 17.19 13.77
N ILE A 219 -4.23 17.12 13.54
CA ILE A 219 -5.14 18.27 13.71
C ILE A 219 -5.26 18.69 15.19
N SER A 220 -5.24 17.76 16.14
CA SER A 220 -5.28 18.06 17.58
C SER A 220 -3.93 18.54 18.13
N GLY A 221 -2.85 18.45 17.34
CA GLY A 221 -1.49 18.78 17.78
C GLY A 221 -0.94 17.81 18.83
N THR A 222 -1.43 16.56 18.85
CA THR A 222 -1.00 15.51 19.79
C THR A 222 -0.16 14.41 19.12
N THR A 223 0.08 14.52 17.82
CA THR A 223 0.84 13.52 17.05
C THR A 223 2.28 13.41 17.51
N GLN A 224 2.78 12.18 17.51
CA GLN A 224 4.18 11.84 17.74
C GLN A 224 4.91 11.44 16.45
N ASN A 225 4.27 11.64 15.29
CA ASN A 225 4.84 11.32 13.98
C ASN A 225 6.21 12.01 13.82
N PRO A 226 7.29 11.26 13.61
CA PRO A 226 8.64 11.83 13.55
C PRO A 226 8.85 12.75 12.33
N LEU A 227 8.05 12.62 11.26
CA LEU A 227 8.03 13.52 10.10
C LEU A 227 7.12 14.75 10.32
N ILE A 228 6.44 14.84 11.46
CA ILE A 228 5.65 16.01 11.85
C ILE A 228 6.29 16.74 13.01
N VAL A 229 6.76 16.05 14.05
CA VAL A 229 7.29 16.68 15.29
C VAL A 229 8.77 16.36 15.53
N GLY A 230 9.47 15.88 14.50
CA GLY A 230 10.91 15.62 14.55
C GLY A 230 11.73 16.87 14.90
N PHE A 231 12.91 16.63 15.45
CA PHE A 231 13.81 17.68 15.96
C PHE A 231 14.47 18.53 14.86
N ASN A 232 14.51 18.03 13.63
CA ASN A 232 15.03 18.76 12.47
C ASN A 232 13.87 19.11 11.52
N ASP A 233 13.52 20.40 11.46
CA ASP A 233 12.40 20.87 10.65
C ASP A 233 12.58 20.64 9.14
N THR A 234 13.81 20.48 8.67
CA THR A 234 14.11 20.23 7.24
C THR A 234 13.56 18.88 6.79
N ILE A 235 13.54 17.87 7.66
CA ILE A 235 13.09 16.50 7.36
C ILE A 235 11.63 16.24 7.81
N ASN A 236 10.95 17.24 8.37
CA ASN A 236 9.55 17.15 8.76
C ASN A 236 8.61 17.28 7.53
N SER A 237 8.71 16.34 6.58
CA SER A 237 7.96 16.34 5.31
C SER A 237 6.45 16.36 5.51
N ASP A 238 5.95 15.50 6.40
CA ASP A 238 4.51 15.37 6.65
C ASP A 238 3.94 16.68 7.18
N ARG A 239 4.66 17.40 8.06
CA ARG A 239 4.24 18.72 8.52
C ARG A 239 4.03 19.68 7.35
N ARG A 240 4.98 19.71 6.41
CA ARG A 240 4.92 20.61 5.25
C ARG A 240 3.84 20.21 4.26
N ILE A 241 3.72 18.91 3.98
CA ILE A 241 2.73 18.35 3.04
C ILE A 241 1.32 18.56 3.58
N PHE A 242 1.03 18.13 4.81
CA PHE A 242 -0.30 18.25 5.42
C PHE A 242 -0.75 19.70 5.64
N GLY A 243 0.20 20.60 5.90
CA GLY A 243 -0.06 22.02 6.06
C GLY A 243 -0.19 22.81 4.75
N SER A 244 0.08 22.18 3.61
CA SER A 244 0.30 22.86 2.33
C SER A 244 -0.94 23.56 1.75
N ASP A 245 -2.14 23.18 2.20
CA ASP A 245 -3.41 23.81 1.83
C ASP A 245 -4.08 24.58 2.99
N GLY A 246 -3.34 24.85 4.07
CA GLY A 246 -3.89 25.42 5.30
C GLY A 246 -4.73 24.43 6.11
N ASN A 247 -4.36 23.14 6.06
CA ASN A 247 -5.01 22.00 6.74
C ASN A 247 -6.42 21.67 6.24
N VAL A 248 -6.87 22.21 5.10
CA VAL A 248 -8.24 21.99 4.59
C VAL A 248 -8.49 20.51 4.33
N THR A 249 -7.55 19.83 3.69
CA THR A 249 -7.64 18.40 3.36
C THR A 249 -7.65 17.55 4.63
N MET A 250 -6.71 17.77 5.55
CA MET A 250 -6.63 17.05 6.83
C MET A 250 -7.88 17.25 7.70
N LEU A 251 -8.39 18.50 7.79
CA LEU A 251 -9.62 18.83 8.52
C LEU A 251 -10.85 18.13 7.93
N SER A 252 -10.86 17.84 6.63
CA SER A 252 -11.99 17.16 5.98
C SER A 252 -12.17 15.71 6.46
N TRP A 253 -11.08 15.07 6.92
CA TRP A 253 -11.10 13.70 7.51
C TRP A 253 -11.32 13.73 9.03
N VAL A 254 -10.97 14.88 9.62
CA VAL A 254 -11.28 15.46 10.94
C VAL A 254 -12.76 15.49 11.34
N SER A 255 -13.51 16.20 10.51
CA SER A 255 -14.58 17.08 10.99
C SER A 255 -15.89 16.37 11.29
N CYS A 256 -16.20 16.30 12.59
CA CYS A 256 -17.50 15.95 13.16
C CYS A 256 -18.20 17.18 13.69
N THR A 257 -19.15 17.77 12.95
CA THR A 257 -20.32 18.44 13.55
C THR A 257 -21.34 18.92 12.51
N SER A 258 -22.48 18.26 12.48
CA SER A 258 -23.77 18.91 12.20
C SER A 258 -24.11 19.82 13.38
N ARG A 259 -23.98 21.16 13.26
CA ARG A 259 -24.73 22.19 14.05
C ARG A 259 -24.72 23.64 13.48
N ARG A 260 -24.31 23.91 12.24
CA ARG A 260 -24.56 25.22 11.59
C ARG A 260 -24.97 25.08 10.13
N PRO A 261 -25.92 25.90 9.62
CA PRO A 261 -26.25 25.91 8.20
C PRO A 261 -25.11 26.60 7.44
N LEU A 262 -24.22 25.80 6.86
CA LEU A 262 -23.19 26.24 5.92
C LEU A 262 -23.85 26.62 4.59
N THR A 263 -24.24 27.89 4.46
CA THR A 263 -24.54 28.48 3.17
C THR A 263 -23.23 28.97 2.57
N LYS A 264 -22.83 28.35 1.45
CA LYS A 264 -21.65 28.64 0.59
C LYS A 264 -20.30 27.99 0.95
N LEU A 265 -20.21 26.66 0.82
CA LEU A 265 -19.03 25.94 0.31
C LEU A 265 -19.52 24.61 -0.30
N PRO A 266 -18.96 24.11 -1.43
CA PRO A 266 -19.47 22.92 -2.11
C PRO A 266 -19.13 21.58 -1.42
N TYR A 267 -18.39 21.58 -0.32
CA TYR A 267 -17.96 20.36 0.37
C TYR A 267 -18.84 20.09 1.59
N LYS A 268 -19.96 19.40 1.36
CA LYS A 268 -20.79 18.79 2.41
C LYS A 268 -20.16 17.47 2.85
N PHE A 269 -19.31 17.44 3.88
CA PHE A 269 -18.78 16.16 4.36
C PHE A 269 -18.76 16.12 5.89
N ALA A 270 -19.67 15.32 6.43
CA ALA A 270 -19.82 15.03 7.85
C ALA A 270 -19.01 13.78 8.20
N ASN A 271 -18.29 13.83 9.32
CA ASN A 271 -17.55 12.76 9.98
C ASN A 271 -18.12 11.36 9.78
N SER A 272 -17.42 10.59 8.95
CA SER A 272 -17.70 9.20 8.73
C SER A 272 -16.34 8.54 8.51
N PRO A 273 -15.91 7.55 9.32
CA PRO A 273 -14.75 6.70 9.02
C PRO A 273 -14.77 6.18 7.58
N GLU A 274 -15.96 6.04 7.01
CA GLU A 274 -16.21 5.65 5.64
C GLU A 274 -15.68 6.67 4.62
N LEU A 275 -15.59 7.97 4.92
CA LEU A 275 -15.03 8.96 4.00
C LEU A 275 -13.51 8.82 3.87
N PHE A 276 -12.79 8.70 4.99
CA PHE A 276 -11.35 8.50 4.97
C PHE A 276 -11.03 7.17 4.28
N ALA A 277 -11.71 6.10 4.69
CA ALA A 277 -11.60 4.78 4.06
C ALA A 277 -11.92 4.81 2.55
N SER A 278 -12.99 5.50 2.13
CA SER A 278 -13.34 5.63 0.70
C SER A 278 -12.29 6.40 -0.08
N ARG A 279 -11.77 7.52 0.47
CA ARG A 279 -10.73 8.30 -0.21
C ARG A 279 -9.43 7.51 -0.32
N CYS A 280 -9.05 6.79 0.73
CA CYS A 280 -7.88 5.90 0.69
C CYS A 280 -8.07 4.74 -0.29
N SER A 281 -9.27 4.15 -0.38
CA SER A 281 -9.59 3.13 -1.40
C SER A 281 -9.32 3.66 -2.81
N GLU A 282 -9.82 4.85 -3.13
CA GLU A 282 -9.61 5.50 -4.43
C GLU A 282 -8.13 5.79 -4.71
N LEU A 283 -7.43 6.38 -3.73
CA LEU A 283 -6.03 6.77 -3.89
C LEU A 283 -5.10 5.57 -3.98
N PHE A 284 -5.30 4.53 -3.16
CA PHE A 284 -4.55 3.30 -3.28
C PHE A 284 -4.83 2.58 -4.61
N ALA A 285 -6.08 2.52 -5.06
CA ALA A 285 -6.39 1.97 -6.39
C ALA A 285 -5.66 2.74 -7.50
N ARG A 286 -5.68 4.08 -7.44
CA ARG A 286 -4.96 4.92 -8.41
C ARG A 286 -3.45 4.72 -8.34
N MET A 287 -2.85 4.67 -7.16
CA MET A 287 -1.43 4.35 -6.95
C MET A 287 -1.10 3.01 -7.60
N LEU A 288 -1.87 1.96 -7.29
CA LEU A 288 -1.58 0.64 -7.82
C LEU A 288 -1.78 0.56 -9.34
N ASP A 289 -2.72 1.33 -9.89
CA ASP A 289 -3.03 1.37 -11.32
C ASP A 289 -2.12 2.33 -12.13
N THR A 290 -1.22 3.07 -11.48
CA THR A 290 -0.18 3.86 -12.17
C THR A 290 0.88 2.92 -12.74
N VAL A 291 0.87 2.74 -14.06
CA VAL A 291 1.73 1.80 -14.81
C VAL A 291 2.33 2.50 -16.04
N PRO A 292 3.39 1.93 -16.67
CA PRO A 292 3.93 2.48 -17.91
C PRO A 292 2.85 2.60 -19.00
N SER A 293 2.92 3.66 -19.81
CA SER A 293 1.85 4.05 -20.77
C SER A 293 1.46 2.99 -21.81
N GLY A 294 2.35 2.02 -22.11
CA GLY A 294 2.07 0.90 -23.01
C GLY A 294 1.34 -0.28 -22.36
N VAL A 295 1.13 -0.26 -21.05
CA VAL A 295 0.51 -1.34 -20.28
C VAL A 295 -0.99 -1.10 -20.18
N GLN A 296 -1.79 -2.08 -20.63
CA GLN A 296 -3.24 -2.03 -20.51
C GLN A 296 -3.69 -2.90 -19.33
N LEU A 297 -4.22 -2.24 -18.30
CA LEU A 297 -4.86 -2.93 -17.18
C LEU A 297 -6.25 -3.45 -17.59
N SER A 298 -6.66 -4.54 -16.96
CA SER A 298 -8.00 -5.11 -17.09
C SER A 298 -9.07 -4.20 -16.47
N ASP A 299 -10.33 -4.58 -16.64
CA ASP A 299 -11.38 -4.12 -15.74
C ASP A 299 -11.10 -4.58 -14.30
N VAL A 300 -11.77 -3.96 -13.33
CA VAL A 300 -11.73 -4.38 -11.93
C VAL A 300 -12.16 -5.83 -11.84
N ILE A 301 -11.30 -6.66 -11.24
CA ILE A 301 -11.56 -8.08 -11.05
C ILE A 301 -12.68 -8.22 -10.03
N THR A 302 -13.72 -8.96 -10.42
CA THR A 302 -14.86 -9.26 -9.55
C THR A 302 -15.06 -10.76 -9.46
N PRO A 303 -15.71 -11.27 -8.40
CA PRO A 303 -15.86 -12.71 -8.22
C PRO A 303 -16.62 -13.34 -9.38
N LEU A 304 -16.10 -14.43 -9.92
CA LEU A 304 -16.80 -15.19 -10.94
C LEU A 304 -18.09 -15.79 -10.36
N PRO A 305 -19.26 -15.65 -11.02
CA PRO A 305 -20.53 -16.20 -10.52
C PRO A 305 -20.47 -17.70 -10.27
N VAL A 306 -19.76 -18.42 -11.14
CA VAL A 306 -19.54 -19.86 -11.07
C VAL A 306 -18.11 -20.14 -11.52
N LYS A 307 -17.32 -20.78 -10.65
CA LYS A 307 -15.92 -21.13 -10.92
C LYS A 307 -15.68 -22.62 -10.65
N PRO A 308 -15.48 -23.44 -11.70
CA PRO A 308 -15.04 -24.82 -11.53
C PRO A 308 -13.60 -24.88 -11.00
N SER A 309 -13.34 -25.81 -10.10
CA SER A 309 -12.01 -26.06 -9.53
C SER A 309 -11.77 -27.55 -9.34
N ASN A 310 -10.50 -27.95 -9.16
CA ASN A 310 -10.12 -29.35 -8.94
C ASN A 310 -10.70 -30.32 -9.99
N LEU A 311 -10.78 -29.86 -11.24
CA LEU A 311 -11.34 -30.62 -12.36
C LEU A 311 -10.46 -31.85 -12.65
N LYS A 312 -11.09 -33.01 -12.69
CA LYS A 312 -10.47 -34.30 -12.97
C LYS A 312 -11.18 -34.96 -14.13
N PHE A 313 -10.36 -35.53 -14.99
CA PHE A 313 -10.77 -36.29 -16.16
C PHE A 313 -10.22 -37.70 -16.03
N THR A 314 -11.10 -38.69 -15.94
CA THR A 314 -10.72 -40.10 -15.80
C THR A 314 -11.41 -40.93 -16.86
N LEU A 315 -10.63 -41.79 -17.52
CA LEU A 315 -11.13 -42.80 -18.44
C LEU A 315 -11.14 -44.14 -17.69
N ASP A 316 -12.31 -44.75 -17.56
CA ASP A 316 -12.49 -46.08 -16.96
C ASP A 316 -13.15 -47.00 -17.99
N GLY A 317 -12.34 -47.82 -18.66
CA GLY A 317 -12.75 -48.57 -19.85
C GLY A 317 -13.20 -47.64 -20.98
N ASP A 318 -14.47 -47.76 -21.38
CA ASP A 318 -15.11 -46.91 -22.40
C ASP A 318 -15.89 -45.72 -21.79
N ILE A 319 -15.84 -45.53 -20.46
CA ILE A 319 -16.56 -44.45 -19.77
C ILE A 319 -15.63 -43.27 -19.52
N LEU A 320 -16.05 -42.12 -20.04
CA LEU A 320 -15.42 -40.84 -19.78
C LEU A 320 -16.07 -40.17 -18.57
N GLN A 321 -15.34 -40.03 -17.46
CA GLN A 321 -15.84 -39.39 -16.26
C GLN A 321 -15.17 -38.03 -16.04
N PHE A 322 -16.02 -37.02 -15.84
CA PHE A 322 -15.62 -35.69 -15.41
C PHE A 322 -16.04 -35.49 -13.96
N SER A 323 -15.12 -35.06 -13.11
CA SER A 323 -15.41 -34.74 -11.71
C SER A 323 -14.68 -33.46 -11.30
N GLY A 324 -15.12 -32.82 -10.22
CA GLY A 324 -14.50 -31.61 -9.72
C GLY A 324 -15.37 -30.91 -8.68
N GLN A 325 -14.97 -29.69 -8.33
CA GLN A 325 -15.70 -28.79 -7.45
C GLN A 325 -16.16 -27.57 -8.24
N VAL A 326 -17.18 -26.88 -7.72
CA VAL A 326 -17.67 -25.62 -8.27
C VAL A 326 -17.86 -24.65 -7.10
N ARG A 327 -17.16 -23.52 -7.14
CA ARG A 327 -17.45 -22.36 -6.30
C ARG A 327 -18.57 -21.56 -6.95
N VAL A 328 -19.59 -21.21 -6.17
CA VAL A 328 -20.68 -20.34 -6.61
C VAL A 328 -20.64 -19.06 -5.79
N TRP A 329 -20.57 -17.91 -6.46
CA TRP A 329 -20.60 -16.62 -5.79
C TRP A 329 -22.04 -16.16 -5.56
N ILE A 330 -22.46 -16.13 -4.30
CA ILE A 330 -23.81 -15.74 -3.90
C ILE A 330 -23.78 -14.31 -3.37
N LYS A 331 -24.22 -13.34 -4.19
CA LYS A 331 -24.18 -11.90 -3.87
C LYS A 331 -25.04 -11.47 -2.66
N ASN A 332 -25.93 -12.33 -2.15
CA ASN A 332 -26.97 -11.99 -1.17
C ASN A 332 -27.04 -12.94 0.04
N TYR A 333 -25.94 -13.59 0.42
CA TYR A 333 -25.93 -14.38 1.65
C TYR A 333 -25.89 -13.40 2.84
N LYS A 334 -27.02 -13.29 3.56
CA LYS A 334 -27.13 -12.51 4.80
C LYS A 334 -26.53 -13.27 5.97
#